data_AF-A0AAW6EFB0-F1
#
_entry.id   AF-A0AAW6EFB0-F1
#
_cell.length_a   1.000
_cell.length_b   1.000
_cell.length_c   1.000
_cell.angle_alpha   90.00
_cell.angle_beta   90.00
_cell.angle_gamma   90.00
#
_symmetry.space_group_name_H-M   'P 1'
#
loop_
_entity.id
_entity.type
_entity.pdbx_description
1 polymer ?
#
loop_
_entity_poly.entity_id
_entity_poly.type
_entity_poly.pdbx_seq_one_letter_code
_entity_poly.pdbx_strand_id
1 'polypeptide(L)'
;MKISEEVMFLENAFDVLNERYFESTLPKIAITIQSTPRAHGHFTPWDSWSDNGTPIKEINMGAESLKRPVVEIISTLLHEMVHYYCCLNNIKDTSRHGRYHNKRFKAECEKRDLIIVQAPGIGFSVTSPSIKLVNYVNEQRWGGKIKLFRTFDFLINDNESNGNSEDNTGNEKSKAKSSTRKYICPCCGLSIRATRTVKVACMECNKQLEEVQRDSS
;
A
#
# COMPACT_ATOMS: atom_id res chain seq x y z
N MET A 1 28.38 1.74 2.97
CA MET A 1 27.03 1.40 2.49
C MET A 1 26.27 2.71 2.37
N LYS A 2 25.83 3.11 1.17
CA LYS A 2 24.93 4.27 1.05
C LYS A 2 23.52 3.78 1.39
N ILE A 3 22.87 4.42 2.35
CA ILE A 3 21.44 4.20 2.61
C ILE A 3 20.68 4.69 1.38
N SER A 4 19.61 4.00 0.98
CA SER A 4 18.82 4.43 -0.18
C SER A 4 18.08 5.73 0.13
N GLU A 5 17.91 6.58 -0.88
CA GLU A 5 17.21 7.86 -0.74
C GLU A 5 15.76 7.66 -0.27
N GLU A 6 15.13 6.55 -0.65
CA GLU A 6 13.77 6.20 -0.24
C GLU A 6 13.66 5.91 1.27
N VAL A 7 14.62 5.20 1.85
CA VAL A 7 14.61 4.91 3.30
C VAL A 7 14.83 6.21 4.07
N MET A 8 15.83 7.00 3.68
CA MET A 8 16.06 8.32 4.29
C MET A 8 14.83 9.22 4.17
N PHE A 9 14.14 9.21 3.03
CA PHE A 9 12.91 9.97 2.87
C PHE A 9 11.82 9.50 3.84
N LEU A 10 11.59 8.19 3.95
CA LEU A 10 10.56 7.65 4.83
C LEU A 10 10.88 7.87 6.32
N GLU A 11 12.15 7.80 6.72
CA GLU A 11 12.60 8.16 8.08
C GLU A 11 12.32 9.65 8.38
N ASN A 12 12.71 10.56 7.48
CA ASN A 12 12.40 11.98 7.65
C ASN A 12 10.88 12.25 7.65
N ALA A 13 10.13 11.56 6.80
CA ALA A 13 8.67 11.68 6.77
C ALA A 13 8.05 11.19 8.08
N PHE A 14 8.57 10.10 8.66
CA PHE A 14 8.14 9.62 9.98
C PHE A 14 8.33 10.70 11.05
N ASP A 15 9.50 11.34 11.11
CA ASP A 15 9.77 12.40 12.10
C ASP A 15 8.82 13.61 11.94
N VAL A 16 8.62 14.08 10.69
CA VAL A 16 7.70 15.18 10.39
C VAL A 16 6.25 14.84 10.75
N LEU A 17 5.82 13.60 10.48
CA LEU A 17 4.47 13.13 10.83
C LEU A 17 4.31 12.93 12.34
N ASN A 18 5.37 12.48 13.02
CA ASN A 18 5.42 12.29 14.47
C ASN A 18 5.21 13.63 15.18
N GLU A 19 5.95 14.65 14.76
CA GLU A 19 5.76 16.03 15.24
C GLU A 19 4.33 16.52 14.97
N ARG A 20 3.84 16.35 13.75
CA ARG A 20 2.54 16.89 13.32
C ARG A 20 1.34 16.26 14.02
N TYR A 21 1.35 14.94 14.20
CA TYR A 21 0.17 14.14 14.55
C TYR A 21 0.29 13.36 15.86
N PHE A 22 1.47 13.31 16.47
CA PHE A 22 1.73 12.50 17.65
C PHE A 22 2.51 13.27 18.73
N GLU A 23 2.64 14.60 18.62
CA GLU A 23 3.31 15.43 19.62
C GLU A 23 4.75 14.98 19.88
N SER A 24 5.41 14.42 18.85
CA SER A 24 6.76 13.85 18.93
C SER A 24 6.90 12.72 19.97
N THR A 25 5.80 12.06 20.34
CA THR A 25 5.80 11.00 21.37
C THR A 25 6.21 9.62 20.85
N LEU A 26 6.24 9.39 19.54
CA LEU A 26 6.70 8.12 18.99
C LEU A 26 8.24 8.06 19.04
N PRO A 27 8.84 7.08 19.75
CA PRO A 27 10.28 6.88 19.74
C PRO A 27 10.81 6.50 18.36
N LYS A 28 12.14 6.54 18.22
CA LYS A 28 12.84 6.04 17.03
C LYS A 28 12.36 4.64 16.67
N ILE A 29 12.09 4.42 15.38
CA ILE A 29 11.65 3.15 14.83
C ILE A 29 12.53 2.77 13.63
N ALA A 30 12.68 1.47 13.36
CA ALA A 30 13.33 1.00 12.15
C ALA A 30 12.33 1.10 10.98
N ILE A 31 12.68 1.87 9.95
CA ILE A 31 11.92 1.92 8.70
C ILE A 31 12.58 1.00 7.68
N THR A 32 11.84 0.02 7.19
CA THR A 32 12.34 -0.92 6.18
C THR A 32 11.50 -0.89 4.91
N ILE A 33 12.12 -1.29 3.79
CA ILE A 33 11.43 -1.45 2.51
C ILE A 33 11.62 -2.89 2.04
N GLN A 34 10.61 -3.73 2.29
CA GLN A 34 10.62 -5.15 1.94
C GLN A 34 9.27 -5.56 1.35
N SER A 35 9.24 -6.67 0.61
CA SER A 35 7.99 -7.23 0.11
C SER A 35 7.07 -7.60 1.26
N THR A 36 5.83 -7.12 1.21
CA THR A 36 4.78 -7.51 2.15
C THR A 36 3.54 -7.94 1.36
N PRO A 37 3.39 -9.24 1.07
CA PRO A 37 2.28 -9.71 0.25
C PRO A 37 0.94 -9.36 0.88
N ARG A 38 0.02 -8.84 0.05
CA ARG A 38 -1.38 -8.50 0.43
C ARG A 38 -1.53 -7.28 1.36
N ALA A 39 -0.46 -6.55 1.65
CA ALA A 39 -0.52 -5.29 2.39
C ALA A 39 0.31 -4.21 1.68
N HIS A 40 0.14 -2.96 2.11
CA HIS A 40 0.96 -1.85 1.65
C HIS A 40 2.13 -1.55 2.57
N GLY A 41 2.02 -1.95 3.83
CA GLY A 41 3.01 -1.86 4.89
C GLY A 41 2.53 -2.71 6.08
N HIS A 42 3.35 -2.81 7.11
CA HIS A 42 2.93 -3.34 8.41
C HIS A 42 3.83 -2.81 9.54
N PHE A 43 3.25 -2.66 10.72
CA PHE A 43 3.95 -2.47 11.98
C PHE A 43 4.24 -3.80 12.68
N THR A 44 5.46 -3.95 13.19
CA THR A 44 5.93 -5.08 13.99
C THR A 44 5.91 -4.70 15.47
N PRO A 45 5.00 -5.27 16.31
CA PRO A 45 4.80 -4.83 17.69
C PRO A 45 5.87 -5.31 18.68
N TRP A 46 6.77 -6.20 18.28
CA TRP A 46 7.94 -6.63 19.06
C TRP A 46 9.22 -5.98 18.55
N ASP A 47 10.28 -6.04 19.34
CA ASP A 47 11.56 -5.42 19.02
C ASP A 47 12.33 -6.34 18.05
N SER A 48 12.12 -6.13 16.74
CA SER A 48 12.73 -6.94 15.67
C SER A 48 14.14 -6.48 15.28
N TRP A 49 14.57 -5.32 15.75
CA TRP A 49 15.87 -4.72 15.46
C TRP A 49 16.64 -4.36 16.73
N SER A 50 17.96 -4.22 16.58
CA SER A 50 18.85 -3.73 17.63
C SER A 50 19.78 -2.65 17.07
N ASP A 51 19.82 -1.50 17.72
CA ASP A 51 20.76 -0.41 17.46
C ASP A 51 21.74 -0.35 18.63
N ASN A 52 22.90 -0.98 18.46
CA ASN A 52 23.96 -1.06 19.47
C ASN A 52 23.46 -1.53 20.85
N GLY A 53 22.56 -2.53 20.87
CA GLY A 53 21.96 -3.08 22.08
C GLY A 53 20.65 -2.42 22.50
N THR A 54 20.24 -1.34 21.84
CA THR A 54 18.92 -0.73 22.04
C THR A 54 17.88 -1.47 21.18
N PRO A 55 16.88 -2.13 21.77
CA PRO A 55 15.82 -2.79 21.00
C PRO A 55 14.96 -1.76 20.26
N ILE A 56 14.67 -2.02 18.98
CA ILE A 56 13.86 -1.13 18.13
C ILE A 56 12.77 -1.95 17.42
N LYS A 57 11.55 -1.40 17.37
CA LYS A 57 10.42 -1.93 16.60
C LYS A 57 10.54 -1.57 15.11
N GLU A 58 9.66 -2.09 14.28
CA GLU A 58 9.73 -1.86 12.84
C GLU A 58 8.41 -1.38 12.25
N ILE A 59 8.50 -0.44 11.30
CA ILE A 59 7.48 -0.26 10.28
C ILE A 59 8.12 -0.64 8.94
N ASN A 60 7.57 -1.69 8.32
CA ASN A 60 7.97 -2.09 6.98
C ASN A 60 7.01 -1.48 5.95
N MET A 61 7.57 -0.79 4.95
CA MET A 61 6.87 -0.30 3.78
C MET A 61 7.00 -1.30 2.63
N GLY A 62 5.88 -1.69 2.02
CA GLY A 62 5.85 -2.65 0.93
C GLY A 62 6.62 -2.16 -0.29
N ALA A 63 7.70 -2.86 -0.66
CA ALA A 63 8.57 -2.46 -1.78
C ALA A 63 7.82 -2.25 -3.10
N GLU A 64 6.77 -3.02 -3.37
CA GLU A 64 5.93 -2.93 -4.57
C GLU A 64 4.83 -1.87 -4.46
N SER A 65 4.53 -1.46 -3.23
CA SER A 65 3.53 -0.44 -2.92
C SER A 65 4.07 0.97 -3.09
N LEU A 66 5.39 1.12 -3.22
CA LEU A 66 6.08 2.38 -3.49
C LEU A 66 5.84 2.94 -4.90
N LYS A 67 5.20 2.17 -5.80
CA LYS A 67 4.76 2.66 -7.12
C LYS A 67 3.56 3.60 -7.08
N ARG A 68 2.90 3.72 -5.92
CA ARG A 68 1.69 4.53 -5.74
C ARG A 68 2.05 6.02 -5.60
N PRO A 69 1.08 6.94 -5.77
CA PRO A 69 1.30 8.35 -5.47
C PRO A 69 1.87 8.55 -4.06
N VAL A 70 2.77 9.52 -3.88
CA VAL A 70 3.46 9.74 -2.58
C VAL A 70 2.46 9.93 -1.43
N VAL A 71 1.33 10.58 -1.67
CA VAL A 71 0.29 10.77 -0.66
C VAL A 71 -0.32 9.44 -0.17
N GLU A 72 -0.43 8.43 -1.04
CA GLU A 72 -0.91 7.10 -0.65
C GLU A 72 0.17 6.32 0.11
N ILE A 73 1.46 6.51 -0.24
CA ILE A 73 2.58 5.92 0.50
C ILE A 73 2.64 6.52 1.91
N ILE A 74 2.52 7.84 2.03
CA ILE A 74 2.45 8.54 3.31
C ILE A 74 1.21 8.13 4.11
N SER A 75 0.07 7.91 3.44
CA SER A 75 -1.12 7.39 4.11
C SER A 75 -0.88 6.00 4.71
N THR A 76 -0.11 5.15 4.03
CA THR A 76 0.30 3.85 4.58
C THR A 76 1.29 4.02 5.73
N LEU A 77 2.30 4.88 5.62
CA LEU A 77 3.24 5.14 6.73
C LEU A 77 2.47 5.62 7.97
N LEU A 78 1.57 6.58 7.81
CA LEU A 78 0.77 7.14 8.89
C LEU A 78 -0.21 6.10 9.50
N HIS A 79 -0.74 5.18 8.68
CA HIS A 79 -1.53 4.05 9.15
C HIS A 79 -0.71 3.16 10.11
N GLU A 80 0.51 2.80 9.71
CA GLU A 80 1.38 1.99 10.58
C GLU A 80 1.87 2.77 11.81
N MET A 81 2.07 4.09 11.71
CA MET A 81 2.34 4.95 12.86
C MET A 81 1.17 4.99 13.86
N VAL A 82 -0.08 4.88 13.40
CA VAL A 82 -1.24 4.76 14.29
C VAL A 82 -1.22 3.43 15.05
N HIS A 83 -0.86 2.32 14.39
CA HIS A 83 -0.65 1.06 15.09
C HIS A 83 0.46 1.17 16.13
N TYR A 84 1.57 1.83 15.79
CA TYR A 84 2.67 2.05 16.71
C TYR A 84 2.23 2.89 17.93
N TYR A 85 1.53 4.00 17.70
CA TYR A 85 0.95 4.83 18.77
C TYR A 85 0.02 4.02 19.67
N CYS A 86 -0.88 3.23 19.07
CA CYS A 86 -1.80 2.39 19.81
C CYS A 86 -1.06 1.37 20.68
N CYS A 87 0.01 0.76 20.16
CA CYS A 87 0.86 -0.16 20.91
C CYS A 87 1.49 0.50 22.13
N LEU A 88 2.11 1.69 21.99
CA LEU A 88 2.73 2.42 23.09
C LEU A 88 1.74 2.87 24.16
N ASN A 89 0.52 3.21 23.74
CA ASN A 89 -0.54 3.72 24.62
C ASN A 89 -1.51 2.64 25.10
N ASN A 90 -1.21 1.36 24.88
CA ASN A 90 -2.05 0.23 25.26
C ASN A 90 -3.49 0.30 24.71
N ILE A 91 -3.66 0.94 23.54
CA ILE A 91 -4.93 1.01 22.83
C ILE A 91 -5.08 -0.27 21.99
N LYS A 92 -6.02 -1.12 22.39
CA LYS A 92 -6.39 -2.30 21.59
C LYS A 92 -7.16 -1.89 20.33
N ASP A 93 -6.44 -1.58 19.27
CA ASP A 93 -6.91 -1.07 17.98
C ASP A 93 -7.30 -2.16 16.97
N THR A 94 -6.73 -3.36 17.14
CA THR A 94 -7.07 -4.54 16.36
C THR A 94 -7.71 -5.64 17.22
N SER A 95 -8.25 -6.65 16.56
CA SER A 95 -8.89 -7.81 17.15
C SER A 95 -8.70 -9.02 16.22
N ARG A 96 -9.11 -10.22 16.66
CA ARG A 96 -8.90 -11.47 15.92
C ARG A 96 -7.41 -11.70 15.56
N HIS A 97 -6.54 -11.56 16.56
CA HIS A 97 -5.08 -11.70 16.43
C HIS A 97 -4.51 -10.74 15.37
N GLY A 98 -4.79 -9.45 15.49
CA GLY A 98 -4.31 -8.41 14.57
C GLY A 98 -5.08 -8.28 13.26
N ARG A 99 -5.86 -9.30 12.86
CA ARG A 99 -6.49 -9.33 11.53
C ARG A 99 -7.61 -8.31 11.32
N TYR A 100 -8.30 -7.90 12.39
CA TYR A 100 -9.50 -7.07 12.27
C TYR A 100 -9.33 -5.72 12.96
N HIS A 101 -9.30 -4.65 12.18
CA HIS A 101 -9.19 -3.27 12.63
C HIS A 101 -10.53 -2.80 13.21
N ASN A 102 -10.54 -2.45 14.49
CA ASN A 102 -11.76 -2.13 15.21
C ASN A 102 -12.08 -0.62 15.20
N LYS A 103 -13.15 -0.20 15.88
CA LYS A 103 -13.59 1.21 15.90
C LYS A 103 -12.57 2.16 16.56
N ARG A 104 -11.72 1.66 17.47
CA ARG A 104 -10.66 2.45 18.10
C ARG A 104 -9.58 2.78 17.09
N PHE A 105 -9.17 1.81 16.26
CA PHE A 105 -8.27 2.08 15.14
C PHE A 105 -8.80 3.18 14.23
N LYS A 106 -10.05 3.06 13.78
CA LYS A 106 -10.72 4.10 12.99
C LYS A 106 -10.62 5.48 13.65
N ALA A 107 -10.98 5.57 14.93
CA ALA A 107 -10.96 6.82 15.67
C ALA A 107 -9.55 7.44 15.75
N GLU A 108 -8.51 6.62 15.98
CA GLU A 108 -7.13 7.11 16.03
C GLU A 108 -6.59 7.55 14.66
N CYS A 109 -6.98 6.87 13.58
CA CYS A 109 -6.66 7.30 12.21
C CYS A 109 -7.34 8.62 11.85
N GLU A 110 -8.63 8.77 12.16
CA GLU A 110 -9.40 9.98 11.80
C GLU A 110 -8.93 11.23 12.55
N LYS A 111 -8.36 11.09 13.76
CA LYS A 111 -7.66 12.18 14.46
C LYS A 111 -6.42 12.70 13.71
N ARG A 112 -5.90 11.91 12.77
CA ARG A 112 -4.63 12.13 12.06
C ARG A 112 -4.85 12.22 10.56
N ASP A 113 -5.99 12.80 10.19
CA ASP A 113 -6.34 13.17 8.82
C ASP A 113 -6.36 11.98 7.82
N LEU A 114 -6.53 10.75 8.31
CA LEU A 114 -6.84 9.57 7.50
C LEU A 114 -8.35 9.33 7.44
N ILE A 115 -8.84 8.95 6.27
CA ILE A 115 -10.20 8.45 6.06
C ILE A 115 -10.13 6.92 6.05
N ILE A 116 -10.85 6.28 6.99
CA ILE A 116 -10.89 4.83 7.13
C ILE A 116 -12.30 4.28 6.89
N VAL A 117 -12.41 3.39 5.91
CA VAL A 117 -13.66 2.69 5.57
C VAL A 117 -13.56 1.21 5.96
N GLN A 118 -14.68 0.65 6.39
CA GLN A 118 -14.78 -0.75 6.76
C GLN A 118 -14.74 -1.66 5.52
N ALA A 119 -13.93 -2.72 5.57
CA ALA A 119 -13.93 -3.80 4.59
C ALA A 119 -14.42 -5.13 5.22
N PRO A 120 -15.11 -5.97 4.43
CA PRO A 120 -15.52 -7.30 4.87
C PRO A 120 -14.33 -8.13 5.38
N GLY A 121 -14.49 -8.76 6.54
CA GLY A 121 -13.51 -9.70 7.12
C GLY A 121 -12.30 -9.08 7.84
N ILE A 122 -11.91 -7.85 7.51
CA ILE A 122 -10.69 -7.18 8.06
C ILE A 122 -10.97 -5.86 8.79
N GLY A 123 -12.24 -5.44 8.85
CA GLY A 123 -12.65 -4.27 9.64
C GLY A 123 -12.27 -2.95 9.00
N PHE A 124 -12.08 -1.91 9.81
CA PHE A 124 -11.76 -0.55 9.39
C PHE A 124 -10.33 -0.45 8.85
N SER A 125 -10.14 -0.75 7.56
CA SER A 125 -8.80 -0.98 6.97
C SER A 125 -8.58 -0.28 5.63
N VAL A 126 -9.65 0.05 4.89
CA VAL A 126 -9.53 0.77 3.62
C VAL A 126 -9.13 2.20 3.95
N THR A 127 -7.87 2.53 3.65
CA THR A 127 -7.24 3.78 4.07
C THR A 127 -7.07 4.70 2.86
N SER A 128 -7.46 5.95 3.04
CA SER A 128 -7.25 7.02 2.05
C SER A 128 -6.90 8.33 2.76
N PRO A 129 -6.13 9.22 2.13
CA PRO A 129 -5.84 10.52 2.73
C PRO A 129 -7.09 11.40 2.75
N SER A 130 -7.29 12.16 3.83
CA SER A 130 -8.20 13.30 3.76
C SER A 130 -7.58 14.44 2.94
N ILE A 131 -8.40 15.42 2.57
CA ILE A 131 -7.91 16.62 1.87
C ILE A 131 -6.84 17.38 2.68
N LYS A 132 -6.93 17.36 4.02
CA LYS A 132 -5.95 18.00 4.90
C LYS A 132 -4.58 17.32 4.78
N LEU A 133 -4.57 15.98 4.79
CA LEU A 133 -3.33 15.22 4.61
C LEU A 133 -2.75 15.42 3.21
N VAL A 134 -3.60 15.46 2.17
CA VAL A 134 -3.15 15.76 0.80
C VAL A 134 -2.45 17.12 0.72
N ASN A 135 -3.10 18.16 1.26
CA ASN A 135 -2.53 19.51 1.28
C ASN A 135 -1.21 19.55 2.05
N TYR A 136 -1.16 18.93 3.22
CA TYR A 136 0.05 18.88 4.03
C TYR A 136 1.21 18.18 3.29
N VAL A 137 0.97 17.02 2.67
CA VAL A 137 2.00 16.32 1.87
C VAL A 137 2.51 17.19 0.71
N ASN A 138 1.63 17.96 0.07
CA ASN A 138 2.02 18.88 -1.00
C ASN A 138 2.86 20.06 -0.46
N GLU A 139 2.49 20.62 0.69
CA GLU A 139 3.25 21.68 1.38
C GLU A 139 4.67 21.23 1.73
N GLN A 140 4.84 19.96 2.14
CA GLN A 140 6.15 19.35 2.39
C GLN A 140 6.99 19.11 1.12
N ARG A 141 6.42 19.32 -0.08
CA ARG A 141 7.08 19.11 -1.38
C ARG A 141 7.67 17.71 -1.54
N TRP A 142 6.95 16.70 -1.05
CA TRP A 142 7.37 15.30 -1.11
C TRP A 142 7.13 14.62 -2.45
N GLY A 143 6.50 15.30 -3.41
CA GLY A 143 6.34 14.82 -4.78
C GLY A 143 7.68 14.38 -5.40
N GLY A 144 7.70 13.18 -5.98
CA GLY A 144 8.88 12.65 -6.68
C GLY A 144 10.06 12.22 -5.79
N LYS A 145 9.90 12.20 -4.45
CA LYS A 145 10.94 11.75 -3.51
C LYS A 145 11.12 10.24 -3.46
N ILE A 146 10.11 9.48 -3.86
CA ILE A 146 10.19 8.03 -4.04
C ILE A 146 10.19 7.76 -5.54
N LYS A 147 11.26 7.14 -6.02
CA LYS A 147 11.44 6.80 -7.44
C LYS A 147 11.63 5.30 -7.64
N LEU A 148 12.29 4.64 -6.70
CA LEU A 148 12.50 3.20 -6.74
C LEU A 148 11.32 2.46 -6.10
N PHE A 149 10.84 1.44 -6.80
CA PHE A 149 9.87 0.47 -6.32
C PHE A 149 10.16 -0.89 -6.96
N ARG A 150 9.74 -1.96 -6.30
CA ARG A 150 9.92 -3.32 -6.82
C ARG A 150 8.83 -3.63 -7.85
N THR A 151 9.24 -4.05 -9.05
CA THR A 151 8.36 -4.60 -10.09
C THR A 151 8.37 -6.13 -10.02
N PHE A 152 7.27 -6.76 -10.44
CA PHE A 152 7.15 -8.23 -10.56
C PHE A 152 7.26 -8.68 -12.03
N ASP A 153 7.99 -7.94 -12.87
CA ASP A 153 8.04 -8.23 -14.32
C ASP A 153 8.84 -9.51 -14.67
N PHE A 154 9.60 -10.07 -13.73
CA PHE A 154 10.42 -11.26 -13.96
C PHE A 154 9.69 -12.61 -13.78
N LEU A 155 8.40 -12.63 -13.44
CA LEU A 155 7.62 -13.89 -13.31
C LEU A 155 6.57 -14.08 -14.42
N ILE A 156 6.58 -13.24 -15.46
CA ILE A 156 5.79 -13.45 -16.68
C ILE A 156 6.76 -13.48 -17.88
N ASN A 157 7.72 -14.40 -17.87
CA ASN A 157 8.50 -14.80 -19.04
C ASN A 157 9.22 -16.14 -18.78
N ASP A 158 8.49 -17.13 -18.28
CA ASP A 158 8.94 -18.53 -18.26
C ASP A 158 7.75 -19.48 -18.42
N ASN A 159 7.02 -19.32 -19.54
CA ASN A 159 6.19 -20.38 -20.10
C ASN A 159 6.71 -20.79 -21.49
N GLU A 160 8.03 -20.76 -21.66
CA GLU A 160 8.74 -21.52 -22.70
C GLU A 160 9.84 -22.36 -22.02
N SER A 161 9.44 -23.31 -21.19
CA SER A 161 10.30 -24.45 -20.89
C SER A 161 9.47 -25.72 -20.92
N ASN A 162 9.54 -26.30 -22.12
CA ASN A 162 9.21 -27.67 -22.44
C ASN A 162 9.76 -28.62 -21.36
N GLY A 163 8.86 -29.28 -20.63
CA GLY A 163 9.18 -30.24 -19.58
C GLY A 163 8.18 -31.38 -19.61
N ASN A 164 8.39 -32.30 -20.56
CA ASN A 164 7.72 -33.60 -20.56
C ASN A 164 7.99 -34.33 -19.24
N SER A 165 6.92 -34.63 -18.51
CA SER A 165 6.87 -35.71 -17.53
C SER A 165 5.42 -36.14 -17.40
N GLU A 166 5.08 -37.22 -18.09
CA GLU A 166 3.88 -38.01 -17.83
C GLU A 166 3.91 -38.46 -16.36
N ASP A 167 2.86 -38.18 -15.58
CA ASP A 167 1.88 -39.22 -15.23
C ASP A 167 0.65 -38.66 -14.49
N ASN A 168 -0.45 -39.36 -14.67
CA ASN A 168 -1.84 -39.02 -14.35
C ASN A 168 -2.15 -38.68 -12.88
N THR A 169 -3.04 -37.69 -12.67
CA THR A 169 -4.38 -37.92 -12.09
C THR A 169 -5.20 -36.63 -12.14
N GLY A 170 -6.39 -36.74 -12.76
CA GLY A 170 -7.21 -35.60 -13.15
C GLY A 170 -7.83 -34.80 -12.01
N ASN A 171 -7.89 -33.48 -12.21
CA ASN A 171 -9.08 -32.69 -11.88
C ASN A 171 -9.01 -31.35 -12.64
N GLU A 172 -9.63 -31.29 -13.83
CA GLU A 172 -9.80 -30.06 -14.58
C GLU A 172 -10.69 -29.08 -13.80
N LYS A 173 -10.08 -28.11 -13.11
CA LYS A 173 -10.77 -26.87 -12.74
C LYS A 173 -10.40 -25.81 -13.77
N SER A 174 -11.34 -25.56 -14.67
CA SER A 174 -11.30 -24.44 -15.61
C SER A 174 -10.99 -23.13 -14.87
N LYS A 175 -9.90 -22.45 -15.27
CA LYS A 175 -9.59 -21.09 -14.78
C LYS A 175 -10.76 -20.18 -15.13
N ALA A 176 -11.45 -19.67 -14.11
CA ALA A 176 -12.58 -18.77 -14.28
C ALA A 176 -12.16 -17.51 -15.06
N LYS A 177 -12.94 -17.15 -16.08
CA LYS A 177 -12.76 -15.91 -16.86
C LYS A 177 -12.79 -14.70 -15.92
N SER A 178 -11.74 -13.88 -15.97
CA SER A 178 -11.66 -12.62 -15.23
C SER A 178 -12.85 -11.72 -15.58
N SER A 179 -13.69 -11.39 -14.60
CA SER A 179 -14.90 -10.57 -14.75
C SER A 179 -14.64 -9.06 -14.93
N THR A 180 -13.38 -8.68 -15.19
CA THR A 180 -12.93 -7.28 -15.20
C THR A 180 -12.54 -6.85 -16.60
N ARG A 181 -13.14 -5.75 -17.07
CA ARG A 181 -12.91 -5.11 -18.36
C ARG A 181 -11.86 -4.00 -18.21
N LYS A 182 -10.97 -3.84 -19.18
CA LYS A 182 -9.98 -2.74 -19.21
C LYS A 182 -10.49 -1.67 -20.16
N TYR A 183 -10.49 -0.42 -19.72
CA TYR A 183 -10.78 0.75 -20.55
C TYR A 183 -9.50 1.56 -20.73
N ILE A 184 -9.25 2.09 -21.92
CA ILE A 184 -8.06 2.89 -22.26
C ILE A 184 -8.49 4.16 -22.97
N CYS A 185 -7.90 5.31 -22.61
CA CYS A 185 -8.07 6.54 -23.34
C CYS A 185 -7.27 6.45 -24.65
N PRO A 186 -7.90 6.65 -25.82
CA PRO A 186 -7.21 6.52 -27.11
C PRO A 186 -6.19 7.64 -27.36
N CYS A 187 -6.18 8.71 -26.54
CA CYS A 187 -5.28 9.84 -26.70
C CYS A 187 -4.03 9.73 -25.83
N CYS A 188 -4.19 9.50 -24.52
CA CYS A 188 -3.07 9.55 -23.56
C CYS A 188 -2.72 8.19 -22.95
N GLY A 189 -3.46 7.12 -23.29
CA GLY A 189 -3.20 5.78 -22.74
C GLY A 189 -3.64 5.59 -21.27
N LEU A 190 -4.25 6.60 -20.64
CA LEU A 190 -4.87 6.47 -19.32
C LEU A 190 -5.79 5.26 -19.29
N SER A 191 -5.55 4.32 -18.37
CA SER A 191 -6.31 3.07 -18.32
C SER A 191 -6.92 2.81 -16.95
N ILE A 192 -8.13 2.26 -16.96
CA ILE A 192 -8.85 1.85 -15.76
C ILE A 192 -9.43 0.44 -15.95
N ARG A 193 -9.88 -0.17 -14.87
CA ARG A 193 -10.53 -1.48 -14.89
C ARG A 193 -11.86 -1.42 -14.16
N ALA A 194 -12.90 -2.05 -14.72
CA ALA A 194 -14.23 -2.10 -14.11
C ALA A 194 -14.84 -3.51 -14.20
N THR A 195 -15.56 -3.89 -13.16
CA THR A 195 -16.29 -5.18 -13.07
C THR A 195 -17.65 -5.15 -13.76
N ARG A 196 -18.15 -3.96 -14.12
CA ARG A 196 -19.37 -3.74 -14.91
C ARG A 196 -19.06 -2.88 -16.13
N THR A 197 -19.94 -2.86 -17.12
CA THR A 197 -19.83 -1.96 -18.27
C THR A 197 -20.06 -0.52 -17.80
N VAL A 198 -19.11 0.37 -18.08
CA VAL A 198 -19.15 1.77 -17.66
C VAL A 198 -18.74 2.68 -18.81
N LYS A 199 -19.27 3.91 -18.82
CA LYS A 199 -18.79 4.99 -19.67
C LYS A 199 -17.94 5.91 -18.81
N VAL A 200 -16.67 6.07 -19.16
CA VAL A 200 -15.71 6.89 -18.41
C VAL A 200 -15.04 7.86 -19.37
N ALA A 201 -14.89 9.12 -18.96
CA ALA A 201 -14.20 10.15 -19.72
C ALA A 201 -12.83 10.45 -19.11
N CYS A 202 -11.83 10.64 -19.97
CA CYS A 202 -10.57 11.27 -19.62
C CYS A 202 -10.78 12.79 -19.64
N MET A 203 -10.65 13.45 -18.50
CA MET A 203 -10.86 14.90 -18.41
C MET A 203 -9.74 15.70 -19.09
N GLU A 204 -8.51 15.17 -19.12
CA GLU A 204 -7.37 15.81 -19.79
C GLU A 204 -7.54 15.84 -21.31
N CYS A 205 -8.01 14.74 -21.90
CA CYS A 205 -8.21 14.63 -23.35
C CYS A 205 -9.64 14.96 -23.80
N ASN A 206 -10.56 15.17 -22.84
CA ASN A 206 -12.00 15.30 -23.07
C ASN A 206 -12.57 14.20 -24.01
N LYS A 207 -12.11 12.96 -23.84
CA LYS A 207 -12.53 11.80 -24.64
C LYS A 207 -13.01 10.65 -23.76
N GLN A 208 -13.98 9.90 -24.25
CA GLN A 208 -14.40 8.65 -23.61
C GLN A 208 -13.30 7.59 -23.74
N LEU A 209 -13.09 6.81 -22.69
CA LEU A 209 -12.22 5.65 -22.73
C LEU A 209 -12.92 4.49 -23.47
N GLU A 210 -12.12 3.71 -24.19
CA GLU A 210 -12.56 2.59 -25.03
C GLU A 210 -12.23 1.26 -24.35
N GLU A 211 -13.14 0.30 -24.44
CA GLU A 211 -12.95 -1.04 -23.86
C GLU A 211 -12.03 -1.88 -24.73
N VAL A 212 -10.97 -2.44 -24.14
CA VAL A 212 -10.05 -3.34 -24.84
C VAL A 212 -10.60 -4.75 -24.77
N GLN A 213 -10.99 -5.30 -25.92
CA GLN A 213 -11.33 -6.72 -26.03
C GLN A 213 -10.06 -7.56 -25.86
N ARG A 214 -10.16 -8.63 -25.07
CA ARG A 214 -9.10 -9.64 -25.02
C ARG A 214 -9.27 -10.54 -26.23
N ASP A 215 -8.34 -10.46 -27.17
CA ASP A 215 -8.24 -11.47 -28.22
C ASP A 215 -8.00 -12.83 -27.56
N SER A 216 -8.88 -13.77 -27.89
CA SER A 216 -8.80 -15.15 -27.43
C SER A 216 -7.84 -15.86 -28.37
N SER A 217 -6.56 -15.88 -28.01
CA SER A 217 -5.57 -16.82 -28.56
C SER A 217 -5.32 -17.93 -27.56
#